data_AF-A0A954S8A0-F1
#
_entry.id   AF-A0A954S8A0-F1
#
_cell.length_a   1.000
_cell.length_b   1.000
_cell.length_c   1.000
_cell.angle_alpha   90.00
_cell.angle_beta   90.00
_cell.angle_gamma   90.00
#
_symmetry.space_group_name_H-M   'P 1'
#
loop_
_entity.id
_entity.type
_entity.pdbx_description
1 polymer ?
#
loop_
_entity_poly.entity_id
_entity_poly.type
_entity_poly.pdbx_seq_one_letter_code
_entity_poly.pdbx_strand_id
1 'polypeptide(L)'
;MLWFVLGCFGVPFLVSVVLTALIRRWAPAWGLVDQPAARKMHTNPTPLGGGIAIYIATVLPVALVQLTVLWIQQLSSPPTWIPAELLPHLDGVLHRSGQIWGILAGGGLLMAMGLLDDRYGLSWKGRLAVQMLIAIGLVSAGIRATVFVSQPLVGGVITVFWIVLLINS
;
A
#
# COMPACT_ATOMS: atom_id res chain seq x y z
N MET A 1 13.32 -12.09 18.33
CA MET A 1 12.22 -11.10 18.19
C MET A 1 12.68 -9.67 17.90
N LEU A 2 13.58 -9.05 18.67
CA LEU A 2 14.00 -7.65 18.45
C LEU A 2 14.54 -7.38 17.03
N TRP A 3 15.46 -8.22 16.52
CA TRP A 3 16.03 -8.06 15.18
C TRP A 3 15.00 -8.17 14.05
N PHE A 4 14.02 -9.04 14.21
CA PHE A 4 12.91 -9.18 13.27
C PHE A 4 12.08 -7.90 13.21
N VAL A 5 11.70 -7.36 14.39
CA VAL A 5 10.99 -6.08 14.50
C VAL A 5 11.79 -4.96 13.85
N LEU A 6 13.08 -4.84 14.16
CA LEU A 6 13.96 -3.83 13.55
C LEU A 6 14.04 -3.98 12.03
N GLY A 7 14.05 -5.21 11.49
CA GLY A 7 13.98 -5.45 10.04
C GLY A 7 12.65 -4.99 9.43
N CYS A 8 11.53 -5.35 10.05
CA CYS A 8 10.18 -4.99 9.60
C CYS A 8 9.92 -3.49 9.58
N PHE A 9 10.52 -2.71 10.49
CA PHE A 9 10.36 -1.25 10.52
C PHE A 9 11.48 -0.50 9.82
N GLY A 10 12.73 -0.93 10.01
CA GLY A 10 13.92 -0.26 9.51
C GLY A 10 14.00 -0.24 7.99
N VAL A 11 13.70 -1.37 7.33
CA VAL A 11 13.78 -1.44 5.87
C VAL A 11 12.76 -0.52 5.19
N PRO A 12 11.43 -0.60 5.47
CA PRO A 12 10.48 0.35 4.90
C PRO A 12 10.79 1.80 5.24
N PHE A 13 11.25 2.09 6.47
CA PHE A 13 11.60 3.45 6.89
C PHE A 13 12.73 4.02 6.04
N LEU A 14 13.84 3.30 5.89
CA LEU A 14 14.98 3.74 5.09
C LEU A 14 14.60 3.92 3.61
N VAL A 15 13.84 2.96 3.07
CA VAL A 15 13.32 3.05 1.69
C VAL A 15 12.45 4.29 1.53
N SER A 16 11.54 4.57 2.48
CA SER A 16 10.67 5.75 2.45
C SER A 16 11.48 7.06 2.51
N VAL A 17 12.48 7.16 3.38
CA VAL A 17 13.35 8.34 3.51
C VAL A 17 14.08 8.63 2.19
N VAL A 18 14.72 7.59 1.62
CA VAL A 18 15.47 7.72 0.36
C VAL A 18 14.54 8.08 -0.79
N LEU A 19 13.43 7.36 -0.95
CA LEU A 19 12.49 7.61 -2.06
C LEU A 19 11.81 8.97 -1.94
N THR A 20 11.45 9.41 -0.73
CA THR A 20 10.88 10.75 -0.53
C THR A 20 11.88 11.83 -0.93
N ALA A 21 13.16 11.66 -0.58
CA ALA A 21 14.22 12.60 -1.00
C ALA A 21 14.40 12.61 -2.53
N LEU A 22 14.32 11.45 -3.20
CA LEU A 22 14.40 11.35 -4.65
C LEU A 22 13.20 12.00 -5.34
N ILE A 23 11.98 11.69 -4.88
CA ILE A 23 10.74 12.27 -5.43
C ILE A 23 10.76 13.79 -5.26
N ARG A 24 11.19 14.31 -4.11
CA ARG A 24 11.33 15.75 -3.91
C ARG A 24 12.21 16.42 -4.97
N ARG A 25 13.24 15.73 -5.47
CA ARG A 25 14.13 16.23 -6.53
C ARG A 25 13.52 16.13 -7.92
N TRP A 26 12.75 15.09 -8.20
CA TRP A 26 12.23 14.80 -9.56
C TRP A 26 10.82 15.29 -9.83
N ALA A 27 9.96 15.40 -8.82
CA ALA A 27 8.58 15.85 -8.96
C ALA A 27 8.44 17.22 -9.66
N PRO A 28 9.33 18.22 -9.45
CA PRO A 28 9.31 19.45 -10.24
C PRO A 28 9.48 19.24 -11.74
N ALA A 29 10.38 18.34 -12.15
CA ALA A 29 10.60 18.02 -13.56
C ALA A 29 9.40 17.30 -14.19
N TRP A 30 8.57 16.63 -13.39
CA TRP A 30 7.34 15.97 -13.83
C TRP A 30 6.11 16.87 -13.81
N GLY A 31 6.26 18.13 -13.39
CA GLY A 31 5.15 19.07 -13.21
C GLY A 31 4.25 18.72 -12.01
N LEU A 32 4.70 17.82 -11.13
CA LEU A 32 4.01 17.45 -9.89
C LEU A 32 4.40 18.43 -8.79
N VAL A 33 3.90 19.66 -8.89
CA VAL A 33 4.20 20.74 -7.95
C VAL A 33 2.92 21.43 -7.55
N ASP A 34 2.72 21.57 -6.25
CA ASP A 34 1.64 22.36 -5.71
C ASP A 34 2.02 23.83 -5.60
N GLN A 35 1.21 24.70 -6.21
CA GLN A 35 1.40 26.15 -6.21
C GLN A 35 0.76 26.78 -4.96
N PRO A 36 1.38 27.83 -4.39
CA PRO A 36 0.79 28.61 -3.30
C PRO A 36 -0.59 29.17 -3.69
N ALA A 37 -1.54 29.14 -2.77
CA ALA A 37 -2.87 29.71 -2.98
C ALA A 37 -3.36 30.35 -1.67
N ALA A 38 -4.30 31.30 -1.75
CA ALA A 38 -4.80 32.05 -0.59
C ALA A 38 -5.32 31.19 0.58
N ARG A 39 -5.70 29.93 0.30
CA ARG A 39 -6.19 28.95 1.27
C ARG A 39 -5.13 27.92 1.73
N LYS A 40 -3.87 28.06 1.33
CA LYS A 40 -2.78 27.11 1.61
C LYS A 40 -1.74 27.76 2.53
N MET A 41 -1.19 26.98 3.47
CA MET A 41 -0.22 27.47 4.45
C MET A 41 1.21 27.60 3.90
N HIS A 42 1.49 27.05 2.71
CA HIS A 42 2.81 27.12 2.09
C HIS A 42 2.94 28.34 1.17
N THR A 43 4.09 29.00 1.24
CA THR A 43 4.44 30.19 0.44
C THR A 43 5.38 29.87 -0.71
N ASN A 44 6.03 28.70 -0.68
CA ASN A 44 6.90 28.20 -1.73
C ASN A 44 6.24 27.01 -2.43
N PRO A 45 6.47 26.82 -3.75
CA PRO A 45 5.97 25.65 -4.46
C PRO A 45 6.46 24.35 -3.80
N THR A 46 5.56 23.41 -3.51
CA THR A 46 5.88 22.17 -2.81
C THR A 46 5.74 20.96 -3.75
N PRO A 47 6.75 20.07 -3.84
CA PRO A 47 6.65 18.89 -4.68
C PRO A 47 5.56 17.91 -4.21
N LEU A 48 4.79 17.36 -5.15
CA LEU A 48 3.79 16.33 -4.92
C LEU A 48 4.36 14.93 -5.20
N GLY A 49 3.65 13.88 -4.79
CA GLY A 49 4.03 12.49 -5.09
C GLY A 49 4.62 11.68 -3.94
N GLY A 50 4.57 12.16 -2.69
CA GLY A 50 4.98 11.38 -1.52
C GLY A 50 4.29 10.02 -1.40
N GLY A 51 3.05 9.90 -1.91
CA GLY A 51 2.33 8.62 -2.00
C GLY A 51 3.06 7.53 -2.78
N ILE A 52 3.84 7.88 -3.81
CA ILE A 52 4.65 6.92 -4.57
C ILE A 52 5.75 6.35 -3.67
N ALA A 53 6.42 7.19 -2.87
CA ALA A 53 7.46 6.73 -1.94
C ALA A 53 6.87 5.79 -0.88
N ILE A 54 5.72 6.13 -0.30
CA ILE A 54 5.05 5.29 0.70
C ILE A 54 4.63 3.95 0.09
N TYR A 55 4.04 3.98 -1.11
CA TYR A 55 3.61 2.77 -1.80
C TYR A 55 4.80 1.83 -2.09
N ILE A 56 5.88 2.34 -2.68
CA ILE A 56 7.08 1.52 -2.96
C ILE A 56 7.72 1.03 -1.66
N ALA A 57 7.81 1.87 -0.63
CA ALA A 57 8.33 1.48 0.69
C ALA A 57 7.51 0.38 1.37
N THR A 58 6.24 0.21 0.97
CA THR A 58 5.36 -0.85 1.46
C THR A 58 5.47 -2.12 0.61
N VAL A 59 5.43 -1.98 -0.73
CA VAL A 59 5.46 -3.10 -1.67
C VAL A 59 6.82 -3.80 -1.70
N LEU A 60 7.91 -3.04 -1.71
CA LEU A 60 9.26 -3.59 -1.90
C LEU A 60 9.64 -4.58 -0.78
N PRO A 61 9.51 -4.27 0.52
CA PRO A 61 9.82 -5.23 1.58
C PRO A 61 8.93 -6.48 1.54
N VAL A 62 7.64 -6.32 1.23
CA VAL A 62 6.71 -7.45 1.09
C VAL A 62 7.12 -8.37 -0.05
N ALA A 63 7.49 -7.81 -1.21
CA ALA A 63 7.97 -8.57 -2.35
C ALA A 63 9.27 -9.31 -2.03
N LEU A 64 10.24 -8.63 -1.39
CA LEU A 64 11.51 -9.23 -0.99
C LEU A 64 11.31 -10.38 0.00
N VAL A 65 10.42 -10.24 0.98
CA VAL A 65 10.08 -11.32 1.92
C VAL A 65 9.49 -12.51 1.18
N GLN A 66 8.52 -12.30 0.27
CA GLN A 66 7.94 -13.40 -0.49
C GLN A 66 8.96 -14.11 -1.38
N LEU A 67 9.82 -13.37 -2.09
CA LEU A 67 10.91 -13.94 -2.89
C LEU A 67 11.89 -14.74 -2.03
N THR A 68 12.21 -14.23 -0.84
CA THR A 68 13.09 -14.93 0.11
C THR A 68 12.47 -16.23 0.57
N VAL A 69 11.17 -16.25 0.90
CA VAL A 69 10.45 -17.48 1.28
C VAL A 69 10.39 -18.48 0.13
N LEU A 70 10.08 -18.03 -1.09
CA LEU A 70 10.07 -18.87 -2.29
C LEU A 70 11.44 -19.51 -2.57
N TRP A 71 12.53 -18.77 -2.29
CA TRP A 71 13.89 -19.27 -2.41
C TRP A 71 14.22 -20.28 -1.30
N ILE A 72 13.84 -20.00 -0.04
CA ILE A 72 14.09 -20.90 1.10
C ILE A 72 13.41 -22.26 0.91
N GLN A 73 12.19 -22.29 0.37
CA GLN A 73 11.46 -23.54 0.13
C GLN A 73 12.14 -24.47 -0.90
N GLN A 74 13.08 -23.96 -1.70
CA GLN A 74 13.86 -24.76 -2.64
C GLN A 74 15.12 -25.38 -2.01
N LEU A 75 15.49 -24.94 -0.80
CA LEU A 75 16.66 -25.46 -0.09
C LEU A 75 16.31 -26.74 0.66
N SER A 76 17.23 -27.71 0.71
CA SER A 76 17.05 -28.95 1.47
C SER A 76 17.02 -28.73 2.98
N SER A 77 17.49 -27.58 3.47
CA SER A 77 17.45 -27.18 4.87
C SER A 77 17.40 -25.65 4.97
N PRO A 78 16.63 -25.09 5.93
CA PRO A 78 16.55 -23.65 6.08
C PRO A 78 17.91 -23.07 6.47
N PRO A 79 18.27 -21.87 5.99
CA PRO A 79 19.50 -21.19 6.38
C PRO A 79 19.59 -20.94 7.89
N THR A 80 20.80 -21.05 8.45
CA THR A 80 21.07 -20.92 9.90
C THR A 80 20.86 -19.51 10.46
N TRP A 81 20.82 -18.49 9.61
CA TRP A 81 20.57 -17.11 10.01
C TRP A 81 19.07 -16.80 10.22
N ILE A 82 18.17 -17.71 9.84
CA ILE A 82 16.73 -17.55 10.07
C ILE A 82 16.44 -17.92 11.53
N PRO A 83 15.84 -17.00 12.32
CA PRO A 83 15.38 -17.32 13.66
C PRO A 83 14.41 -18.51 13.64
N ALA A 84 14.62 -19.49 14.52
CA ALA A 84 13.82 -20.71 14.57
C ALA A 84 12.32 -20.42 14.77
N GLU A 85 11.98 -19.29 15.38
CA GLU A 85 10.61 -18.85 15.64
C GLU A 85 9.86 -18.43 14.36
N LEU A 86 10.57 -18.08 13.29
CA LEU A 86 9.95 -17.71 12.01
C LEU A 86 9.64 -18.92 11.13
N LEU A 87 10.29 -20.06 11.37
CA LEU A 87 10.14 -21.27 10.56
C LEU A 87 8.68 -21.74 10.42
N PRO A 88 7.85 -21.79 11.49
CA PRO A 88 6.45 -22.21 11.37
C PRO A 88 5.58 -21.24 10.56
N HIS A 89 6.04 -20.00 10.38
CA HIS A 89 5.27 -18.93 9.76
C HIS A 89 5.58 -18.76 8.26
N LEU A 90 6.63 -19.40 7.75
CA LEU A 90 7.08 -19.23 6.35
C LEU A 90 5.98 -19.65 5.35
N ASP A 91 5.30 -20.77 5.58
CA ASP A 91 4.24 -21.23 4.69
C ASP A 91 3.03 -20.29 4.69
N GLY A 92 2.76 -19.66 5.83
CA GLY A 92 1.70 -18.65 5.98
C GLY A 92 1.92 -17.43 5.09
N VAL A 93 3.19 -17.05 4.82
CA VAL A 93 3.55 -15.94 3.94
C VAL A 93 3.03 -16.18 2.52
N LEU A 94 3.22 -17.39 2.00
CA LEU A 94 2.77 -17.73 0.65
C LEU A 94 1.27 -17.99 0.59
N HIS A 95 0.69 -18.58 1.64
CA HIS A 95 -0.75 -18.85 1.70
C HIS A 95 -1.60 -17.58 1.65
N ARG A 96 -1.11 -16.45 2.18
CA ARG A 96 -1.80 -15.15 2.18
C ARG A 96 -1.41 -14.23 1.02
N SER A 97 -0.53 -14.70 0.13
CA SER A 97 0.01 -13.89 -0.98
C SER A 97 -1.09 -13.26 -1.84
N GLY A 98 -2.13 -14.01 -2.22
CA GLY A 98 -3.23 -13.49 -3.04
C GLY A 98 -3.97 -12.32 -2.38
N GLN A 99 -4.24 -12.40 -1.08
CA GLN A 99 -4.90 -11.32 -0.33
C GLN A 99 -3.98 -10.10 -0.21
N ILE A 100 -2.70 -10.32 0.11
CA ILE A 100 -1.70 -9.25 0.23
C ILE A 100 -1.54 -8.51 -1.09
N TRP A 101 -1.32 -9.23 -2.19
CA TRP A 101 -1.17 -8.62 -3.51
C TRP A 101 -2.45 -7.99 -4.02
N GLY A 102 -3.62 -8.53 -3.68
CA GLY A 102 -4.91 -7.88 -3.96
C GLY A 102 -5.03 -6.52 -3.27
N ILE A 103 -4.71 -6.44 -1.98
CA ILE A 103 -4.70 -5.18 -1.21
C ILE A 103 -3.68 -4.20 -1.80
N LEU A 104 -2.45 -4.66 -2.07
CA LEU A 104 -1.40 -3.81 -2.63
C LEU A 104 -1.78 -3.30 -4.02
N ALA A 105 -2.37 -4.14 -4.88
CA ALA A 105 -2.87 -3.73 -6.19
C ALA A 105 -3.97 -2.67 -6.06
N GLY A 106 -4.94 -2.87 -5.17
CA GLY A 106 -5.97 -1.87 -4.88
C GLY A 106 -5.39 -0.55 -4.37
N GLY A 107 -4.45 -0.61 -3.43
CA GLY A 107 -3.72 0.55 -2.94
C GLY A 107 -2.89 1.25 -4.01
N GLY A 108 -2.29 0.50 -4.93
CA GLY A 108 -1.55 1.03 -6.08
C GLY A 108 -2.45 1.76 -7.07
N LEU A 109 -3.63 1.21 -7.36
CA LEU A 109 -4.64 1.87 -8.19
C LEU A 109 -5.15 3.16 -7.54
N LEU A 110 -5.38 3.14 -6.22
CA LEU A 110 -5.76 4.35 -5.46
C LEU A 110 -4.65 5.40 -5.46
N MET A 111 -3.39 4.99 -5.27
CA MET A 111 -2.23 5.87 -5.33
C MET A 111 -2.07 6.49 -6.72
N ALA A 112 -2.23 5.70 -7.79
CA ALA A 112 -2.20 6.21 -9.16
C ALA A 112 -3.34 7.19 -9.43
N MET A 113 -4.56 6.87 -9.00
CA MET A 113 -5.71 7.78 -9.11
C MET A 113 -5.49 9.08 -8.34
N GLY A 114 -4.95 9.02 -7.12
CA GLY A 114 -4.59 10.21 -6.33
C GLY A 114 -3.54 11.08 -7.03
N LEU A 115 -2.53 10.46 -7.65
CA LEU A 115 -1.53 11.19 -8.43
C LEU A 115 -2.11 11.84 -9.69
N LEU A 116 -3.05 11.16 -10.35
CA LEU A 116 -3.79 11.72 -11.48
C LEU A 116 -4.69 12.89 -11.05
N ASP A 117 -5.31 12.79 -9.87
CA ASP A 117 -6.09 13.88 -9.27
C ASP A 117 -5.21 15.08 -8.94
N ASP A 118 -4.05 14.86 -8.35
CA ASP A 118 -3.06 15.90 -8.06
C ASP A 118 -2.63 16.67 -9.31
N ARG A 119 -2.51 15.98 -10.45
CA ARG A 119 -2.07 16.58 -11.72
C ARG A 119 -3.19 17.22 -12.52
N TYR A 120 -4.36 16.60 -12.56
CA TYR A 120 -5.44 16.98 -13.49
C TYR A 120 -6.68 17.55 -12.81
N GLY A 121 -6.78 17.49 -11.48
CA GLY A 121 -7.95 17.94 -10.73
C GLY A 121 -9.21 17.18 -11.12
N LEU A 122 -9.26 15.89 -10.81
CA LEU A 122 -10.37 15.03 -11.19
C LEU A 122 -11.67 15.43 -10.47
N SER A 123 -12.80 15.27 -11.16
CA SER A 123 -14.10 15.49 -10.55
C SER A 123 -14.36 14.50 -9.41
N TRP A 124 -15.01 14.96 -8.34
CA TRP A 124 -15.34 14.12 -7.19
C TRP A 124 -16.14 12.86 -7.56
N LYS A 125 -17.00 12.94 -8.58
CA LYS A 125 -17.77 11.80 -9.10
C LYS A 125 -16.86 10.71 -9.69
N GLY A 126 -15.86 11.10 -10.48
CA GLY A 126 -14.89 10.18 -11.07
C GLY A 126 -14.05 9.49 -10.00
N ARG A 127 -13.58 10.24 -9.01
CA ARG A 127 -12.81 9.69 -7.87
C ARG A 127 -13.63 8.67 -7.08
N LEU A 128 -14.86 9.01 -6.71
CA LEU A 128 -15.76 8.09 -6.01
C LEU A 128 -16.06 6.84 -6.84
N ALA A 129 -16.29 6.97 -8.15
CA ALA A 129 -16.53 5.82 -9.02
C ALA A 129 -15.34 4.86 -9.02
N VAL A 130 -14.11 5.37 -9.15
CA VAL A 130 -12.89 4.55 -9.11
C VAL A 130 -12.72 3.89 -7.74
N GLN A 131 -12.91 4.63 -6.64
CA GLN A 131 -12.81 4.07 -5.28
C GLN A 131 -13.85 2.97 -5.04
N MET A 132 -15.09 3.17 -5.49
CA MET A 132 -16.15 2.15 -5.42
C MET A 132 -15.79 0.90 -6.21
N LEU A 133 -15.30 1.05 -7.44
CA LEU A 133 -14.90 -0.09 -8.28
C LEU A 133 -13.76 -0.89 -7.63
N ILE A 134 -12.75 -0.21 -7.10
CA ILE A 134 -11.63 -0.85 -6.39
C ILE A 134 -12.14 -1.58 -5.14
N ALA A 135 -12.97 -0.93 -4.33
CA ALA A 135 -13.52 -1.51 -3.11
C ALA A 135 -14.39 -2.75 -3.39
N ILE A 136 -15.25 -2.69 -4.41
CA ILE A 136 -16.06 -3.84 -4.85
C ILE A 136 -15.15 -4.98 -5.32
N GLY A 137 -14.10 -4.68 -6.10
CA GLY A 137 -13.12 -5.67 -6.55
C GLY A 137 -12.36 -6.35 -5.42
N LEU A 138 -11.96 -5.60 -4.38
CA LEU A 138 -11.33 -6.17 -3.19
C LEU A 138 -12.29 -7.11 -2.44
N VAL A 139 -13.54 -6.66 -2.25
CA VAL A 139 -14.57 -7.45 -1.56
C VAL A 139 -14.93 -8.72 -2.33
N SER A 140 -15.02 -8.65 -3.66
CA SER A 140 -15.28 -9.84 -4.50
C SER A 140 -14.11 -10.83 -4.50
N ALA A 141 -12.87 -10.34 -4.33
CA ALA A 141 -11.68 -11.16 -4.09
C ALA A 141 -11.60 -11.74 -2.65
N GLY A 142 -12.64 -11.53 -1.83
CA GLY A 142 -12.70 -12.04 -0.46
C GLY A 142 -11.95 -11.18 0.57
N ILE A 143 -11.46 -10.00 0.18
CA ILE A 143 -10.85 -9.02 1.10
C ILE A 143 -11.98 -8.20 1.70
N ARG A 144 -12.53 -8.68 2.82
CA ARG A 144 -13.65 -8.06 3.51
C ARG A 144 -13.51 -8.12 5.02
N ALA A 145 -14.05 -7.12 5.71
CA ALA A 145 -14.11 -7.12 7.16
C ALA A 145 -15.03 -8.24 7.65
N THR A 146 -14.63 -8.93 8.72
CA THR A 146 -15.47 -9.91 9.41
C THR A 146 -16.41 -9.18 10.37
N VAL A 147 -17.66 -8.97 9.96
CA VAL A 147 -18.63 -8.16 10.74
C VAL A 147 -19.44 -8.99 11.75
N PHE A 148 -19.06 -10.24 12.04
CA PHE A 148 -19.80 -11.16 12.93
C PHE A 148 -21.31 -11.28 12.63
N VAL A 149 -21.71 -10.97 11.39
CA VAL A 149 -23.07 -11.11 10.87
C VAL A 149 -23.07 -12.27 9.89
N SER A 150 -24.05 -13.17 10.02
CA SER A 150 -24.13 -14.40 9.22
C SER A 150 -24.31 -14.15 7.71
N GLN A 151 -24.79 -12.98 7.32
CA GLN A 151 -25.03 -12.62 5.92
C GLN A 151 -23.78 -12.01 5.25
N PRO A 152 -23.17 -12.68 4.25
CA PRO A 152 -21.94 -12.22 3.60
C PRO A 152 -22.09 -10.89 2.86
N LEU A 153 -23.29 -10.60 2.34
CA LEU A 153 -23.58 -9.37 1.60
C LEU A 153 -23.49 -8.15 2.52
N VAL A 154 -23.97 -8.25 3.75
CA VAL A 154 -23.90 -7.18 4.75
C VAL A 154 -22.44 -6.82 5.04
N GLY A 155 -21.58 -7.82 5.28
CA GLY A 155 -20.15 -7.60 5.50
C GLY A 155 -19.46 -6.96 4.28
N GLY A 156 -19.85 -7.37 3.07
CA GLY A 156 -19.35 -6.79 1.82
C GLY A 156 -19.71 -5.32 1.66
N VAL A 157 -21.01 -4.97 1.81
CA VAL A 157 -21.49 -3.59 1.69
C VAL A 157 -20.84 -2.68 2.72
N ILE A 158 -20.72 -3.14 3.97
CA ILE A 158 -20.04 -2.39 5.04
C ILE A 158 -18.58 -2.18 4.70
N THR A 159 -17.88 -3.20 4.18
CA THR A 159 -16.47 -3.06 3.78
C THR A 159 -16.31 -2.03 2.66
N VAL A 160 -17.16 -2.08 1.62
CA VAL A 160 -17.12 -1.10 0.52
C VAL A 160 -17.32 0.31 1.05
N PHE A 161 -18.36 0.51 1.86
CA PHE A 161 -18.64 1.80 2.48
C PHE A 161 -17.47 2.29 3.34
N TRP A 162 -16.90 1.40 4.17
CA TRP A 162 -15.79 1.73 5.06
C TRP A 162 -14.51 2.13 4.30
N ILE A 163 -14.16 1.41 3.23
CA ILE A 163 -13.02 1.77 2.37
C ILE A 163 -13.22 3.16 1.78
N VAL A 164 -14.39 3.42 1.18
CA VAL A 164 -14.67 4.73 0.56
C VAL A 164 -14.71 5.84 1.61
N LEU A 165 -15.30 5.59 2.78
CA LEU A 165 -15.34 6.55 3.88
C LEU A 165 -13.93 6.94 4.34
N LEU A 166 -13.06 5.95 4.61
CA LEU A 166 -11.68 6.20 5.06
C LEU A 166 -10.84 6.99 4.05
N ILE A 167 -11.11 6.84 2.75
CA ILE A 167 -10.37 7.58 1.72
C ILE A 167 -10.82 9.05 1.66
N ASN A 168 -12.05 9.36 2.06
CA ASN A 168 -12.64 10.70 1.95
C ASN A 168 -12.76 11.46 3.28
N SER A 169 -12.40 10.84 4.42
CA SER A 169 -12.38 11.46 5.74
C SER A 169 -11.14 12.31 5.96
#